data_AF-A0A2W4IKW6-F1
#
_entry.id   AF-A0A2W4IKW6-F1
#
_cell.length_a   1.000
_cell.length_b   1.000
_cell.length_c   1.000
_cell.angle_alpha   90.00
_cell.angle_beta   90.00
_cell.angle_gamma   90.00
#
_symmetry.space_group_name_H-M   'P 1'
#
loop_
_entity.id
_entity.type
_entity.pdbx_description
1 polymer ?
#
loop_
_entity_poly.entity_id
_entity_poly.type
_entity_poly.pdbx_seq_one_letter_code
_entity_poly.pdbx_strand_id
1 'polypeptide(L)'
;MNQLETLLNTLIKMGWKPWGIKADFSEYKFGKFRFIKMSGEIVRMCNLRELVSLESGLWQFCAEKGFLNSPDQYPNKDFRAKNPRPYGEMSLRWDTYYKTEVYQYRLLESALVPEEELGKFLVDNIKAEGPGKN
;
A
#
# COMPACT_ATOMS: atom_id res chain seq x y z
N MET A 1 1.99 -8.79 -13.85
CA MET A 1 2.56 -7.43 -13.99
C MET A 1 1.50 -6.39 -14.36
N ASN A 2 0.67 -6.60 -15.39
CA ASN A 2 -0.39 -5.64 -15.79
C ASN A 2 -1.39 -5.28 -14.67
N GLN A 3 -1.75 -6.23 -13.81
CA GLN A 3 -2.62 -5.96 -12.65
C GLN A 3 -1.96 -5.00 -11.65
N LEU A 4 -0.67 -5.19 -11.36
CA LEU A 4 0.07 -4.30 -10.47
C LEU A 4 0.20 -2.90 -11.07
N GLU A 5 0.51 -2.79 -12.36
CA GLU A 5 0.54 -1.48 -13.04
C GLU A 5 -0.83 -0.77 -12.97
N THR A 6 -1.92 -1.51 -13.15
CA THR A 6 -3.29 -0.97 -13.03
C THR A 6 -3.57 -0.49 -11.60
N LEU A 7 -3.15 -1.27 -10.60
CA LEU A 7 -3.25 -0.91 -9.19
C LEU A 7 -2.49 0.39 -8.89
N LEU A 8 -1.20 0.46 -9.27
CA LEU A 8 -0.38 1.65 -9.02
C LEU A 8 -0.95 2.90 -9.69
N ASN A 9 -1.43 2.77 -10.94
CA ASN A 9 -2.12 3.86 -11.63
C ASN A 9 -3.40 4.31 -10.92
N THR A 10 -4.15 3.36 -10.34
CA THR A 10 -5.34 3.68 -9.55
C THR A 10 -4.96 4.44 -8.29
N LEU A 11 -3.92 4.01 -7.58
CA LEU A 11 -3.41 4.69 -6.37
C LEU A 11 -2.92 6.10 -6.68
N ILE A 12 -2.18 6.30 -7.78
CA ILE A 12 -1.72 7.63 -8.23
C ILE A 12 -2.92 8.55 -8.49
N LYS A 13 -3.94 8.07 -9.21
CA LYS A 13 -5.18 8.83 -9.46
C LYS A 13 -5.92 9.17 -8.17
N MET A 14 -5.85 8.32 -7.16
CA MET A 14 -6.41 8.55 -5.81
C MET A 14 -5.55 9.47 -4.93
N GLY A 15 -4.43 9.98 -5.45
CA GLY A 15 -3.59 10.98 -4.81
C GLY A 15 -2.31 10.45 -4.18
N TRP A 16 -1.94 9.19 -4.41
CA TRP A 16 -0.63 8.68 -3.98
C TRP A 16 0.49 9.42 -4.71
N LYS A 17 1.46 9.91 -3.94
CA LYS A 17 2.67 10.58 -4.43
C LYS A 17 3.88 9.70 -4.14
N PRO A 18 4.33 8.86 -5.09
CA PRO A 18 5.43 7.93 -4.87
C PRO A 18 6.71 8.71 -4.52
N TRP A 19 7.35 8.39 -3.39
CA TRP A 19 8.48 9.15 -2.81
C TRP A 19 8.21 10.65 -2.58
N GLY A 20 6.95 11.04 -2.40
CA GLY A 20 6.55 12.45 -2.29
C GLY A 20 6.65 13.23 -3.61
N ILE A 21 6.93 12.54 -4.73
CA ILE A 21 7.07 13.15 -6.06
C ILE A 21 5.73 13.07 -6.79
N LYS A 22 5.41 14.11 -7.55
CA LYS A 22 4.22 14.11 -8.42
C LYS A 22 4.49 13.28 -9.68
N ALA A 23 3.75 12.19 -9.81
CA ALA A 23 3.64 11.38 -11.02
C ALA A 23 2.17 11.35 -11.46
N ASP A 24 1.92 11.23 -12.76
CA ASP A 24 0.56 11.16 -13.31
C ASP A 24 0.17 9.71 -13.66
N PHE A 25 1.15 8.86 -14.00
CA PHE A 25 0.94 7.42 -14.21
C PHE A 25 2.24 6.62 -13.96
N SER A 26 2.10 5.31 -13.82
CA SER A 26 3.16 4.32 -13.74
C SER A 26 3.07 3.31 -14.88
N GLU A 27 4.20 2.85 -15.39
CA GLU A 27 4.28 1.72 -16.32
C GLU A 27 5.44 0.79 -15.97
N TYR A 28 5.35 -0.49 -16.35
CA TYR A 28 6.44 -1.44 -16.20
C TYR A 28 7.14 -1.71 -17.54
N LYS A 29 8.39 -1.24 -17.68
CA LYS A 29 9.23 -1.50 -18.86
C LYS A 29 10.69 -1.72 -18.47
N PHE A 30 11.40 -2.56 -19.24
CA PHE A 30 12.82 -2.87 -19.03
C PHE A 30 13.13 -3.39 -17.62
N GLY A 31 12.23 -4.19 -17.05
CA GLY A 31 12.41 -4.77 -15.70
C GLY A 31 12.21 -3.79 -14.55
N LYS A 32 11.68 -2.59 -14.80
CA LYS A 32 11.50 -1.54 -13.80
C LYS A 32 10.15 -0.85 -13.93
N PHE A 33 9.61 -0.39 -12.81
CA PHE A 33 8.52 0.57 -12.80
C PHE A 33 9.06 1.96 -13.11
N ARG A 34 8.32 2.68 -13.96
CA ARG A 34 8.61 4.06 -14.34
C ARG A 34 7.42 4.91 -13.94
N PHE A 35 7.66 5.94 -13.15
CA PHE A 35 6.68 6.94 -12.79
C PHE A 35 6.88 8.16 -13.67
N ILE A 36 5.82 8.60 -14.33
CA ILE A 36 5.87 9.49 -15.48
C ILE A 36 4.85 10.62 -15.30
N LYS A 37 5.22 11.84 -15.72
CA LYS A 37 4.31 12.97 -15.83
C LYS A 37 3.59 12.97 -17.18
N MET A 38 2.48 13.70 -17.30
CA MET A 38 1.79 13.93 -18.58
C MET A 38 2.69 14.54 -19.67
N SER A 39 3.77 15.24 -19.29
CA SER A 39 4.78 15.74 -20.22
C SER A 39 5.66 14.67 -20.87
N GLY A 40 5.57 13.41 -20.40
CA GLY A 40 6.44 12.30 -20.79
C GLY A 40 7.75 12.22 -19.99
N GLU A 41 7.98 13.14 -19.05
CA GLU A 41 9.15 13.12 -18.17
C GLU A 41 9.07 11.93 -17.19
N ILE A 42 10.10 11.08 -17.19
CA ILE A 42 10.26 10.02 -16.19
C ILE A 42 10.82 10.66 -14.91
N VAL A 43 10.01 10.68 -13.84
CA VAL A 43 10.39 11.28 -12.56
C VAL A 43 11.05 10.30 -11.60
N ARG A 44 10.78 9.00 -11.75
CA ARG A 44 11.38 7.95 -10.95
C ARG A 44 11.37 6.62 -11.69
N MET A 45 12.42 5.83 -11.51
CA MET A 45 12.46 4.42 -11.88
C MET A 45 12.81 3.58 -10.66
N CYS A 46 12.18 2.42 -10.51
CA CYS A 46 12.41 1.55 -9.36
C CYS A 46 12.15 0.06 -9.67
N ASN A 47 12.68 -0.85 -8.87
CA ASN A 47 12.27 -2.25 -8.81
C ASN A 47 11.12 -2.47 -7.80
N LEU A 48 10.70 -3.73 -7.55
CA LEU A 48 9.63 -4.01 -6.59
C LEU A 48 10.09 -3.78 -5.15
N ARG A 49 11.34 -4.08 -4.78
CA ARG A 49 11.88 -3.78 -3.44
C ARG A 49 11.80 -2.32 -3.08
N GLU A 50 12.25 -1.47 -3.98
CA GLU A 50 12.19 -0.02 -3.81
C GLU A 50 10.73 0.45 -3.75
N LEU A 51 9.84 -0.15 -4.56
CA LEU A 51 8.40 0.19 -4.55
C LEU A 51 7.72 -0.12 -3.22
N VAL A 52 8.10 -1.21 -2.54
CA VAL A 52 7.53 -1.60 -1.24
C VAL A 52 8.29 -1.06 -0.05
N SER A 53 9.29 -0.20 -0.28
CA SER A 53 10.10 0.40 0.78
C SER A 53 9.33 1.46 1.55
N LEU A 54 9.84 1.82 2.74
CA LEU A 54 9.26 2.88 3.56
C LEU A 54 9.23 4.22 2.81
N GLU A 55 10.28 4.51 2.04
CA GLU A 55 10.49 5.75 1.29
C GLU A 55 9.48 5.92 0.14
N SER A 56 8.96 4.82 -0.41
CA SER A 56 7.94 4.87 -1.45
C SER A 56 6.64 5.53 -0.97
N GLY A 57 6.36 5.44 0.34
CA GLY A 57 5.09 5.86 0.95
C GLY A 57 3.89 4.99 0.58
N LEU A 58 4.09 3.87 -0.14
CA LEU A 58 3.00 3.04 -0.66
C LEU A 58 2.12 2.49 0.45
N TRP A 59 2.72 1.79 1.42
CA TRP A 59 1.99 1.14 2.50
C TRP A 59 1.29 2.15 3.40
N GLN A 60 1.94 3.29 3.68
CA GLN A 60 1.39 4.37 4.48
C GLN A 60 0.16 4.97 3.80
N PHE A 61 0.26 5.29 2.50
CA PHE A 61 -0.86 5.80 1.74
C PHE A 61 -2.04 4.82 1.72
N CYS A 62 -1.77 3.54 1.44
CA CYS A 62 -2.81 2.52 1.41
C CYS A 62 -3.46 2.32 2.79
N ALA A 63 -2.70 2.40 3.89
CA ALA A 63 -3.26 2.37 5.23
C ALA A 63 -4.13 3.58 5.51
N GLU A 64 -3.64 4.79 5.22
CA GLU A 64 -4.38 6.05 5.42
C GLU A 64 -5.74 6.04 4.72
N LYS A 65 -5.80 5.44 3.53
CA LYS A 65 -7.01 5.26 2.72
C LYS A 65 -7.85 4.04 3.08
N GLY A 66 -7.37 3.15 3.95
CA GLY A 66 -8.07 1.92 4.33
C GLY A 66 -8.10 0.86 3.22
N PHE A 67 -7.15 0.90 2.27
CA PHE A 67 -7.05 -0.06 1.17
C PHE A 67 -6.36 -1.36 1.57
N LEU A 68 -5.77 -1.43 2.76
CA LEU A 68 -5.06 -2.63 3.19
C LEU A 68 -6.04 -3.70 3.66
N ASN A 69 -5.86 -4.92 3.15
CA ASN A 69 -6.49 -6.09 3.74
C ASN A 69 -6.09 -6.21 5.20
N SER A 70 -7.08 -6.44 6.07
CA SER A 70 -6.81 -6.90 7.42
C SER A 70 -5.96 -8.16 7.31
N PRO A 71 -4.80 -8.24 7.99
CA PRO A 71 -4.12 -9.50 8.07
C PRO A 71 -5.04 -10.49 8.78
N ASP A 72 -5.35 -11.61 8.14
CA ASP A 72 -6.19 -12.69 8.72
C ASP A 72 -5.56 -13.30 9.98
N GLN A 73 -4.29 -12.96 10.24
CA GLN A 73 -3.49 -13.41 11.37
C GLN A 73 -2.79 -12.21 12.00
N TYR A 74 -3.52 -11.37 12.75
CA TYR A 74 -2.87 -10.76 13.91
C TYR A 74 -2.52 -11.93 14.87
N PRO A 75 -1.25 -12.23 15.16
CA PRO A 75 -0.91 -13.25 16.17
C PRO A 75 -1.42 -12.85 17.57
N ASN A 76 -1.82 -11.60 17.75
CA ASN A 76 -2.51 -11.11 18.93
C ASN A 76 -4.01 -10.85 18.66
N LYS A 77 -4.81 -11.91 18.51
CA LYS A 77 -6.19 -11.87 19.03
C LYS A 77 -6.20 -11.46 20.52
N ASP A 78 -5.08 -11.68 21.19
CA ASP A 78 -4.78 -11.35 22.59
C ASP A 78 -4.61 -9.84 22.90
N PHE A 79 -4.44 -8.96 21.91
CA PHE A 79 -4.35 -7.52 22.22
C PHE A 79 -5.70 -6.98 22.71
N ARG A 80 -6.81 -7.50 22.15
CA ARG A 80 -8.18 -7.29 22.67
C ARG A 80 -8.36 -7.87 24.08
N ALA A 81 -7.74 -9.01 24.36
CA ALA A 81 -7.87 -9.69 25.66
C ALA A 81 -7.07 -9.00 26.78
N LYS A 82 -5.92 -8.39 26.45
CA LYS A 82 -5.03 -7.72 27.42
C LYS A 82 -5.33 -6.23 27.64
N ASN A 83 -6.16 -5.61 26.80
CA ASN A 83 -6.56 -4.20 26.95
C ASN A 83 -8.06 -3.99 26.63
N PRO A 84 -8.99 -4.53 27.45
CA PRO A 84 -10.41 -4.22 27.32
C PRO A 84 -10.64 -2.76 27.73
N ARG A 85 -10.75 -1.84 26.77
CA ARG A 85 -11.16 -0.46 27.08
C ARG A 85 -12.67 -0.29 27.00
N PRO A 86 -13.27 0.58 27.83
CA PRO A 86 -14.70 0.81 27.84
C PRO A 86 -15.17 1.31 26.48
N TYR A 87 -16.31 0.78 26.05
CA TYR A 87 -16.95 0.92 24.73
C TYR A 87 -17.26 2.35 24.26
N GLY A 88 -16.87 3.40 24.99
CA GLY A 88 -17.23 4.80 24.74
C GLY A 88 -16.22 5.63 23.93
N GLU A 89 -14.93 5.24 23.87
CA GLU A 89 -13.87 5.97 23.13
C GLU A 89 -13.44 5.24 21.83
N MET A 90 -14.32 4.39 21.30
CA MET A 90 -13.93 3.26 20.44
C MET A 90 -13.99 3.54 18.93
N SER A 91 -14.26 4.76 18.46
CA SER A 91 -14.31 5.04 17.02
C SER A 91 -13.07 5.79 16.50
N LEU A 92 -12.55 6.78 17.23
CA LEU A 92 -11.52 7.67 16.69
C LEU A 92 -10.09 7.13 16.81
N ARG A 93 -9.77 6.36 17.87
CA ARG A 93 -8.43 5.79 18.06
C ARG A 93 -8.18 4.51 17.25
N TRP A 94 -9.21 3.76 16.91
CA TRP A 94 -9.07 2.55 16.10
C TRP A 94 -8.67 2.87 14.67
N ASP A 95 -9.23 3.92 14.09
CA ASP A 95 -8.81 4.39 12.76
C ASP A 95 -7.34 4.78 12.75
N THR A 96 -6.84 5.50 13.77
CA THR A 96 -5.42 5.89 13.83
C THR A 96 -4.49 4.70 14.13
N TYR A 97 -4.88 3.84 15.07
CA TYR A 97 -4.08 2.70 15.53
C TYR A 97 -3.97 1.60 14.46
N TYR A 98 -5.09 1.26 13.81
CA TYR A 98 -5.13 0.33 12.69
C TYR A 98 -4.31 0.85 11.51
N LYS A 99 -4.37 2.15 11.23
CA LYS A 99 -3.56 2.76 10.16
C LYS A 99 -2.07 2.58 10.43
N THR A 100 -1.58 2.85 11.64
CA THR A 100 -0.15 2.83 11.92
C THR A 100 0.46 1.44 12.02
N GLU A 101 -0.22 0.47 12.63
CA GLU A 101 0.37 -0.87 12.83
C GLU A 101 0.25 -1.75 11.58
N VAL A 102 -0.81 -1.60 10.79
CA VAL A 102 -1.03 -2.46 9.61
C VAL A 102 0.00 -2.19 8.52
N TYR A 103 0.34 -0.91 8.24
CA TYR A 103 1.36 -0.66 7.22
C TYR A 103 2.76 -1.14 7.65
N GLN A 104 3.08 -1.04 8.95
CA GLN A 104 4.36 -1.53 9.48
C GLN A 104 4.48 -3.05 9.33
N TYR A 105 3.39 -3.76 9.61
CA TYR A 105 3.30 -5.20 9.38
C TYR A 105 3.48 -5.54 7.89
N ARG A 106 2.82 -4.82 6.98
CA ARG A 106 2.97 -5.03 5.53
C ARG A 106 4.38 -4.73 5.01
N LEU A 107 5.05 -3.72 5.56
CA LEU A 107 6.46 -3.45 5.26
C LEU A 107 7.33 -4.66 5.63
N LEU A 108 7.13 -5.22 6.82
CA LEU A 108 7.88 -6.40 7.27
C LEU A 108 7.58 -7.64 6.43
N GLU A 109 6.31 -7.94 6.16
CA GLU A 109 5.95 -9.07 5.29
C GLU A 109 6.55 -8.91 3.90
N SER A 110 6.47 -7.71 3.31
CA SER A 110 7.06 -7.43 2.00
C SER A 110 8.57 -7.65 1.99
N ALA A 111 9.27 -7.37 3.09
CA ALA A 111 10.70 -7.62 3.20
C ALA A 111 11.04 -9.12 3.18
N LEU A 112 10.12 -9.98 3.63
CA LEU A 112 10.30 -11.43 3.70
C LEU A 112 9.84 -12.16 2.43
N VAL A 113 8.93 -11.58 1.65
CA VAL A 113 8.44 -12.17 0.39
C VAL A 113 9.51 -12.06 -0.71
N PRO A 114 9.78 -13.11 -1.51
CA PRO A 114 10.70 -13.06 -2.66
C PRO A 114 10.31 -12.02 -3.74
N GLU A 115 11.27 -11.53 -4.53
CA GLU A 115 11.02 -10.46 -5.51
C GLU A 115 9.98 -10.88 -6.56
N GLU A 116 10.02 -12.15 -6.96
CA GLU A 116 9.14 -12.73 -7.98
C GLU A 116 7.68 -12.80 -7.51
N GLU A 117 7.48 -12.91 -6.20
CA GLU A 117 6.16 -13.03 -5.56
C GLU A 117 5.60 -11.70 -5.08
N LEU A 118 6.46 -10.68 -4.91
CA LEU A 118 6.05 -9.36 -4.41
C LEU A 118 4.94 -8.72 -5.23
N GLY A 119 5.00 -8.86 -6.56
CA GLY A 119 3.98 -8.26 -7.41
C GLY A 119 2.59 -8.83 -7.16
N LYS A 120 2.50 -10.14 -6.90
CA LYS A 120 1.26 -10.81 -6.55
C LYS A 120 0.84 -10.45 -5.12
N PHE A 121 1.78 -10.46 -4.18
CA PHE A 121 1.54 -10.07 -2.79
C PHE A 121 0.92 -8.68 -2.67
N LEU A 122 1.38 -7.70 -3.44
CA LEU A 122 0.81 -6.35 -3.46
C LEU A 122 -0.64 -6.33 -3.93
N VAL A 123 -0.93 -7.01 -5.04
CA VAL A 123 -2.27 -7.09 -5.62
C VAL A 123 -3.24 -7.79 -4.65
N ASP A 124 -2.78 -8.85 -3.99
CA ASP A 124 -3.60 -9.63 -3.06
C ASP A 124 -3.87 -8.88 -1.74
N ASN A 125 -3.06 -7.87 -1.37
CA ASN A 125 -3.15 -7.19 -0.08
C ASN A 125 -3.61 -5.73 -0.14
N ILE A 126 -3.77 -5.14 -1.33
CA ILE A 126 -4.26 -3.77 -1.54
C ILE A 126 -5.58 -3.80 -2.31
N LYS A 127 -6.68 -3.50 -1.61
CA LYS A 127 -8.03 -3.32 -2.14
C LYS A 127 -8.28 -1.85 -2.52
N ALA A 128 -7.61 -1.39 -3.57
CA ALA A 128 -8.02 -0.17 -4.24
C ALA A 128 -9.14 -0.55 -5.23
N GLU A 129 -10.40 -0.44 -4.82
CA GLU A 129 -11.51 -0.53 -5.77
C GLU A 129 -11.34 0.64 -6.75
N GLY A 130 -10.98 0.32 -8.00
CA GLY A 130 -11.01 1.32 -9.07
C GLY A 130 -12.41 1.92 -9.18
N PRO A 131 -12.54 3.14 -9.74
CA PRO A 131 -13.86 3.74 -9.95
C PRO A 131 -14.70 2.83 -10.87
N GLY A 132 -15.58 2.02 -10.28
CA GLY A 132 -16.48 1.13 -11.01
C GLY A 132 -16.87 -0.13 -10.24
N LYS A 133 -17.94 -0.02 -9.43
CA LYS A 133 -19.17 -0.84 -9.51
C LYS A 133 -20.09 -0.48 -8.33
N ASN A 134 -20.97 0.50 -8.57
CA ASN A 134 -22.29 0.55 -7.93
C ASN A 134 -23.25 -0.31 -8.77
#